data_AF-A0A9N8HGQ6-F1
#
_entry.id   AF-A0A9N8HGQ6-F1
#
_cell.length_a   1.000
_cell.length_b   1.000
_cell.length_c   1.000
_cell.angle_alpha   90.00
_cell.angle_beta   90.00
_cell.angle_gamma   90.00
#
_symmetry.space_group_name_H-M   'P 1'
#
loop_
_entity.id
_entity.type
_entity.pdbx_description
1 polymer ?
#
loop_
_entity_poly.entity_id
_entity_poly.type
_entity_poly.pdbx_seq_one_letter_code
_entity_poly.pdbx_strand_id
1 'polypeptide(L)'
;MSLTGNIFFATGVLHNTVGILVPELAEPLWRIIADGGIVATEDIHEHYARAATFWFQFAGFAMMMQGYHVRHMALEMKKQGLDEEAPIWFGWAMLALGGVGAYCMPISGFHLVYLQGLRVLWIHHGSKGSIKEA
;
A
#
# COMPACT_ATOMS: atom_id res chain seq x y z
N MET A 1 -2.95 4.00 19.18
CA MET A 1 -3.23 3.95 17.73
C MET A 1 -1.98 3.47 17.03
N SER A 2 -2.08 2.59 16.03
CA SER A 2 -0.91 2.11 15.26
C SER A 2 -0.46 3.16 14.26
N LEU A 3 0.76 3.65 14.43
CA LEU A 3 1.37 4.58 13.47
C LEU A 3 1.71 3.85 12.16
N THR A 4 2.08 2.56 12.19
CA THR A 4 2.28 1.75 10.96
C THR A 4 1.03 1.77 10.11
N GLY A 5 -0.10 1.36 10.69
CA GLY A 5 -1.34 1.24 9.95
C GLY A 5 -1.87 2.59 9.48
N ASN A 6 -1.59 3.68 10.21
CA ASN A 6 -1.88 5.04 9.75
C ASN A 6 -1.10 5.44 8.51
N ILE A 7 0.20 5.15 8.47
CA ILE A 7 1.06 5.48 7.32
C ILE A 7 0.66 4.66 6.10
N PHE A 8 0.36 3.36 6.26
CA PHE A 8 -0.15 2.52 5.17
C PHE A 8 -1.46 3.05 4.61
N PHE A 9 -2.41 3.37 5.48
CA PHE A 9 -3.69 3.93 5.06
C PHE A 9 -3.50 5.25 4.32
N ALA A 10 -2.69 6.16 4.86
CA ALA A 10 -2.40 7.44 4.24
C ALA A 10 -1.70 7.29 2.89
N THR A 11 -0.81 6.30 2.73
CA THR A 11 -0.16 5.99 1.44
C THR A 11 -1.20 5.57 0.41
N GLY A 12 -2.18 4.73 0.78
CA GLY A 12 -3.27 4.35 -0.11
C GLY A 12 -4.16 5.52 -0.52
N VAL A 13 -4.49 6.42 0.43
CA VAL A 13 -5.23 7.66 0.14
C VAL A 13 -4.44 8.54 -0.83
N LEU A 14 -3.15 8.75 -0.57
CA LEU A 14 -2.28 9.55 -1.42
C LEU A 14 -2.18 8.96 -2.83
N HIS A 15 -1.98 7.65 -2.93
CA HIS A 15 -1.89 6.94 -4.21
C HIS A 15 -3.16 7.16 -5.05
N ASN A 16 -4.33 6.91 -4.48
CA ASN A 16 -5.61 7.13 -5.16
C ASN A 16 -5.86 8.60 -5.50
N THR A 17 -5.44 9.51 -4.63
CA THR A 17 -5.56 10.95 -4.90
C THR A 17 -4.71 11.34 -6.11
N VAL A 18 -3.47 10.85 -6.20
CA VAL A 18 -2.61 11.04 -7.38
C VAL A 18 -3.26 10.47 -8.64
N GLY A 19 -3.86 9.28 -8.55
CA GLY A 19 -4.54 8.63 -9.68
C GLY A 19 -5.71 9.44 -10.25
N ILE A 20 -6.38 10.22 -9.41
CA ILE A 20 -7.52 11.06 -9.81
C ILE A 20 -7.06 12.46 -10.27
N LEU A 21 -5.98 12.99 -9.70
CA LEU A 21 -5.51 14.35 -9.99
C LEU A 21 -4.57 14.45 -11.20
N VAL A 22 -3.90 13.36 -11.59
CA VAL A 22 -3.02 13.31 -12.74
C VAL A 22 -3.84 12.96 -13.99
N PRO A 23 -3.97 13.85 -15.00
CA PRO A 23 -4.84 13.63 -16.15
C PRO A 23 -4.57 12.32 -16.90
N GLU A 24 -3.30 11.95 -17.06
CA GLU A 24 -2.87 10.74 -17.77
C GLU A 24 -3.36 9.46 -17.09
N LEU A 25 -3.59 9.51 -15.77
CA LEU A 25 -4.15 8.41 -14.99
C LEU A 25 -5.67 8.50 -14.90
N ALA A 26 -6.21 9.72 -14.78
CA ALA A 26 -7.63 9.95 -14.56
C ALA A 26 -8.47 9.79 -15.84
N GLU A 27 -7.96 10.20 -17.00
CA GLU A 27 -8.72 10.18 -18.24
C GLU A 27 -9.20 8.77 -18.64
N PRO A 28 -8.37 7.71 -18.65
CA PRO A 28 -8.85 6.38 -18.99
C PRO A 28 -9.87 5.88 -17.95
N LEU A 29 -9.79 6.34 -16.70
CA LEU A 29 -10.75 5.99 -15.65
C LEU A 29 -12.12 6.63 -15.93
N TRP A 30 -12.13 7.90 -16.32
CA TRP A 30 -13.36 8.58 -16.71
C TRP A 30 -13.99 7.99 -17.96
N ARG A 31 -13.19 7.53 -18.93
CA ARG A 31 -13.69 6.79 -20.09
C ARG A 31 -14.33 5.47 -19.67
N ILE A 32 -13.70 4.70 -18.78
CA ILE A 32 -14.33 3.49 -18.21
C ILE A 32 -15.71 3.79 -17.64
N ILE A 33 -15.83 4.87 -16.86
CA ILE A 33 -17.08 5.28 -16.21
C ILE A 33 -18.12 5.76 -17.25
N ALA A 34 -17.70 6.59 -18.21
CA ALA A 34 -18.57 7.12 -19.27
C ALA A 34 -19.14 5.99 -20.15
N ASP A 35 -18.36 4.94 -20.39
CA ASP A 35 -18.77 3.77 -21.17
C ASP A 35 -19.56 2.74 -20.35
N GLY A 36 -19.84 3.02 -19.06
CA GLY A 36 -20.60 2.12 -18.18
C GLY A 36 -19.82 0.89 -17.67
N GLY A 37 -18.49 0.89 -17.79
CA GLY A 37 -17.60 -0.07 -17.14
C GLY A 37 -17.50 -1.47 -17.76
N ILE A 38 -18.46 -1.87 -18.59
CA ILE A 38 -18.57 -3.22 -19.16
C ILE A 38 -18.18 -3.29 -20.65
N VAL A 39 -17.98 -2.15 -21.30
CA VAL A 39 -17.64 -2.08 -22.72
C VAL A 39 -16.17 -2.42 -22.90
N ALA A 40 -15.91 -3.53 -23.59
CA ALA A 40 -14.56 -3.89 -24.04
C ALA A 40 -14.12 -3.00 -25.19
N THR A 41 -12.82 -2.72 -25.26
CA THR A 41 -12.21 -2.02 -26.40
C THR A 41 -11.36 -3.02 -27.20
N GLU A 42 -11.49 -2.98 -28.52
CA GLU A 42 -10.62 -3.74 -29.43
C GLU A 42 -9.28 -3.04 -29.66
N ASP A 43 -9.17 -1.74 -29.32
CA ASP A 43 -7.91 -1.02 -29.35
C ASP A 43 -7.02 -1.46 -28.17
N ILE A 44 -5.85 -2.00 -28.50
CA ILE A 44 -4.91 -2.56 -27.54
C ILE A 44 -4.28 -1.48 -26.64
N HIS A 45 -4.05 -0.27 -27.14
CA HIS A 45 -3.46 0.81 -26.35
C HIS A 45 -4.46 1.33 -25.33
N GLU A 46 -5.72 1.55 -25.75
CA GLU A 46 -6.81 1.93 -24.86
C GLU A 46 -7.08 0.83 -23.82
N HIS A 47 -7.00 -0.45 -24.22
CA HIS A 47 -7.13 -1.57 -23.28
C HIS A 47 -6.10 -1.48 -22.15
N TYR A 48 -4.81 -1.32 -22.50
CA TYR A 48 -3.75 -1.24 -21.49
C TYR A 48 -3.84 0.04 -20.64
N ALA A 49 -4.27 1.17 -21.21
CA ALA A 49 -4.48 2.40 -20.45
C ALA A 49 -5.61 2.24 -19.41
N ARG A 50 -6.74 1.66 -19.82
CA ARG A 50 -7.88 1.34 -18.93
C ARG A 50 -7.48 0.33 -17.85
N ALA A 51 -6.74 -0.72 -18.22
CA ALA A 51 -6.24 -1.70 -17.25
C ALA A 51 -5.28 -1.07 -16.24
N ALA A 52 -4.32 -0.27 -16.70
CA ALA A 52 -3.32 0.36 -15.85
C ALA A 52 -3.96 1.32 -14.83
N THR A 53 -4.89 2.18 -15.25
CA THR A 53 -5.56 3.09 -14.32
C THR A 53 -6.44 2.35 -13.30
N PHE A 54 -7.13 1.29 -13.73
CA PHE A 54 -7.92 0.47 -12.81
C PHE A 54 -7.04 -0.16 -11.75
N TRP A 55 -5.93 -0.80 -12.16
CA TRP A 55 -5.01 -1.45 -11.23
C TRP A 55 -4.30 -0.44 -10.32
N PHE A 56 -3.98 0.75 -10.82
CA PHE A 56 -3.46 1.84 -10.02
C PHE A 56 -4.44 2.23 -8.90
N GLN A 57 -5.69 2.53 -9.25
CA GLN A 57 -6.71 2.89 -8.26
C GLN A 57 -7.04 1.75 -7.29
N PHE A 58 -7.12 0.53 -7.81
CA PHE A 58 -7.37 -0.66 -7.00
C PHE A 58 -6.23 -0.91 -6.01
N ALA A 59 -4.97 -0.73 -6.42
CA ALA A 59 -3.81 -0.88 -5.54
C ALA A 59 -3.86 0.11 -4.37
N GLY A 60 -4.24 1.38 -4.60
CA GLY A 60 -4.40 2.33 -3.49
C GLY A 60 -5.55 1.98 -2.56
N PHE A 61 -6.67 1.45 -3.08
CA PHE A 61 -7.74 0.89 -2.23
C PHE A 61 -7.27 -0.31 -1.40
N ALA A 62 -6.54 -1.24 -2.00
CA ALA A 62 -5.96 -2.38 -1.30
C ALA A 62 -5.00 -1.92 -0.19
N MET A 63 -4.16 -0.92 -0.45
CA MET A 63 -3.27 -0.32 0.56
C MET A 63 -4.05 0.32 1.72
N MET A 64 -5.16 1.02 1.45
CA MET A 64 -6.03 1.54 2.52
C MET A 64 -6.60 0.42 3.38
N MET A 65 -7.12 -0.64 2.76
CA MET A 65 -7.66 -1.81 3.46
C MET A 65 -6.58 -2.50 4.30
N GLN A 66 -5.37 -2.65 3.76
CA GLN A 66 -4.22 -3.21 4.47
C GLN A 66 -3.81 -2.34 5.66
N GLY A 67 -3.80 -1.02 5.51
CA GLY A 67 -3.54 -0.09 6.62
C GLY A 67 -4.59 -0.21 7.74
N TYR A 68 -5.87 -0.33 7.38
CA TYR A 68 -6.94 -0.62 8.35
C TYR A 68 -6.72 -1.96 9.06
N HIS A 69 -6.35 -3.00 8.32
CA HIS A 69 -6.08 -4.32 8.88
C HIS A 69 -4.91 -4.29 9.86
N VAL A 70 -3.80 -3.61 9.53
CA VAL A 70 -2.65 -3.43 10.43
C VAL A 70 -3.04 -2.67 11.69
N ARG A 71 -3.87 -1.62 11.59
CA ARG A 71 -4.39 -0.92 12.78
C ARG A 71 -5.17 -1.87 13.69
N HIS A 72 -6.04 -2.69 13.09
CA HIS A 72 -6.85 -3.63 13.84
C HIS A 72 -5.97 -4.70 14.52
N MET A 73 -5.01 -5.27 13.80
CA MET A 73 -4.04 -6.22 14.35
C MET A 73 -3.25 -5.64 15.53
N ALA A 74 -2.73 -4.42 15.39
CA ALA A 74 -2.00 -3.76 16.46
C ALA A 74 -2.86 -3.53 17.72
N LEU A 75 -4.16 -3.26 17.55
CA LEU A 75 -5.09 -3.16 18.69
C LEU A 75 -5.28 -4.51 19.38
N GLU A 76 -5.42 -5.60 18.61
CA GLU A 76 -5.55 -6.95 19.18
C GLU A 76 -4.26 -7.41 19.89
N MET A 77 -3.08 -7.16 19.29
CA MET A 77 -1.79 -7.44 19.92
C MET A 77 -1.62 -6.67 21.24
N LYS A 78 -2.00 -5.39 21.26
CA LYS A 78 -1.95 -4.58 22.48
C LYS A 78 -2.87 -5.12 23.58
N LYS A 79 -4.06 -5.63 23.24
CA LYS A 79 -4.95 -6.28 24.23
C LYS A 79 -4.32 -7.53 24.86
N GLN A 80 -3.43 -8.20 24.12
CA GLN A 80 -2.67 -9.36 24.59
C GLN A 80 -1.37 -8.99 25.31
N GLY A 81 -1.11 -7.69 25.52
CA GLY A 81 0.11 -7.21 26.19
C GLY A 81 1.36 -7.23 25.30
N LEU A 82 1.20 -7.35 23.98
CA LEU A 82 2.30 -7.29 23.02
C LEU A 82 2.42 -5.86 22.47
N ASP A 83 3.64 -5.32 22.43
CA ASP A 83 3.95 -4.00 21.86
C ASP A 83 4.22 -4.02 20.35
N GLU A 84 3.93 -5.14 19.69
CA GLU A 84 4.09 -5.29 18.25
C GLU A 84 2.88 -4.72 17.49
N GLU A 85 3.14 -4.01 16.38
CA GLU A 85 2.06 -3.46 15.54
C GLU A 85 1.66 -4.40 14.38
N ALA A 86 2.59 -5.24 13.92
CA ALA A 86 2.42 -6.14 12.79
C ALA A 86 3.45 -7.27 12.89
N PRO A 87 3.22 -8.45 12.29
CA PRO A 87 4.16 -9.56 12.35
C PRO A 87 5.44 -9.29 11.52
N ILE A 88 6.57 -9.86 11.94
CA ILE A 88 7.88 -9.59 11.30
C ILE A 88 7.94 -9.98 9.82
N TRP A 89 7.25 -11.06 9.42
CA TRP A 89 7.22 -11.52 8.04
C TRP A 89 6.60 -10.47 7.11
N PHE A 90 5.65 -9.68 7.63
CA PHE A 90 5.02 -8.60 6.88
C PHE A 90 6.01 -7.48 6.56
N GLY A 91 6.89 -7.14 7.50
CA GLY A 91 7.97 -6.18 7.28
C GLY A 91 8.91 -6.62 6.15
N TRP A 92 9.33 -7.89 6.16
CA TRP A 92 10.16 -8.46 5.09
C TRP A 92 9.45 -8.52 3.73
N ALA A 93 8.16 -8.89 3.72
CA ALA A 93 7.36 -8.89 2.50
C ALA A 93 7.26 -7.49 1.88
N MET A 94 7.05 -6.45 2.70
CA MET A 94 7.00 -5.06 2.24
C MET A 94 8.36 -4.54 1.77
N LEU A 95 9.46 -4.95 2.41
CA LEU A 95 10.80 -4.66 1.91
C LEU A 95 11.05 -5.27 0.53
N ALA A 96 10.72 -6.55 0.36
CA ALA A 96 10.88 -7.24 -0.92
C ALA A 96 10.02 -6.58 -2.00
N LEU A 97 8.74 -6.33 -1.70
CA LEU A 97 7.81 -5.69 -2.63
C LEU A 97 8.25 -4.27 -3.00
N GLY A 98 8.60 -3.46 -2.01
CA GLY A 98 9.07 -2.09 -2.22
C GLY A 98 10.40 -2.04 -2.97
N GLY A 99 11.32 -2.96 -2.68
CA GLY A 99 12.64 -3.05 -3.33
C GLY A 99 12.54 -3.48 -4.79
N VAL A 100 11.79 -4.55 -5.07
CA VAL A 100 11.53 -5.00 -6.45
C VAL A 100 10.76 -3.93 -7.22
N GLY A 101 9.73 -3.34 -6.61
CA GLY A 101 8.95 -2.27 -7.24
C GLY A 101 9.78 -1.03 -7.56
N ALA A 102 10.63 -0.57 -6.63
CA ALA A 102 11.53 0.56 -6.87
C ALA A 102 12.61 0.23 -7.92
N TYR A 103 13.07 -1.02 -7.99
CA TYR A 103 14.01 -1.45 -9.03
C TYR A 103 13.35 -1.47 -10.43
N CYS A 104 12.16 -2.04 -10.55
CA CYS A 104 11.43 -2.11 -11.83
C CYS A 104 10.86 -0.75 -12.27
N MET A 105 10.46 0.10 -11.31
CA MET A 105 9.87 1.41 -11.54
C MET A 105 10.53 2.45 -10.61
N PRO A 106 11.72 2.95 -10.98
CA PRO A 106 12.50 3.85 -10.11
C PRO A 106 11.85 5.22 -9.91
N ILE A 107 11.04 5.69 -10.85
CA ILE A 107 10.28 6.93 -10.70
C ILE A 107 8.85 6.57 -10.28
N SER A 108 8.71 6.05 -9.06
CA SER A 108 7.42 5.62 -8.50
C SER A 108 7.37 5.78 -6.97
N GLY A 109 6.16 5.58 -6.42
CA GLY A 109 5.92 5.59 -4.97
C GLY A 109 6.40 4.34 -4.22
N PHE A 110 6.98 3.32 -4.87
CA PHE A 110 7.38 2.05 -4.21
C PHE A 110 8.42 2.24 -3.09
N HIS A 111 9.18 3.33 -3.15
CA HIS A 111 10.07 3.76 -2.06
C HIS A 111 9.33 3.91 -0.72
N LEU A 112 8.08 4.39 -0.74
CA LEU A 112 7.27 4.51 0.47
C LEU A 112 6.93 3.14 1.06
N VAL A 113 6.63 2.14 0.23
CA VAL A 113 6.36 0.76 0.67
C VAL A 113 7.61 0.15 1.29
N TYR A 114 8.77 0.38 0.67
CA TYR A 114 10.06 -0.05 1.19
C TYR A 114 10.35 0.54 2.58
N LEU A 115 10.20 1.86 2.74
CA LEU A 115 10.40 2.54 4.03
C LEU A 115 9.42 2.06 5.11
N GLN A 116 8.18 1.73 4.72
CA GLN A 116 7.19 1.15 5.62
C GLN A 116 7.60 -0.25 6.09
N GLY A 117 8.17 -1.08 5.22
CA GLY A 117 8.75 -2.37 5.59
C GLY A 117 9.90 -2.23 6.61
N LEU A 118 10.81 -1.28 6.39
CA LEU A 118 11.88 -0.96 7.35
C LEU A 118 11.32 -0.58 8.72
N ARG A 119 10.27 0.25 8.77
CA ARG A 119 9.66 0.67 10.04
C ARG A 119 9.13 -0.52 10.85
N VAL A 120 8.45 -1.46 10.20
CA VAL A 120 7.93 -2.67 10.87
C VAL A 120 9.06 -3.50 11.46
N LEU A 121 10.15 -3.69 10.70
CA LEU A 121 11.31 -4.44 11.18
C LEU A 121 12.04 -3.72 12.32
N TRP A 122 12.11 -2.39 12.29
CA TRP A 122 12.73 -1.60 13.34
C TRP A 122 11.99 -1.72 14.68
N ILE A 123 10.66 -1.68 14.66
CA ILE A 123 9.82 -1.92 15.86
C ILE A 123 10.08 -3.32 16.44
N HIS A 124 10.14 -4.33 15.58
CA HIS A 124 10.47 -5.70 15.97
C HIS A 124 11.84 -5.83 16.62
N HIS A 125 12.84 -5.11 16.10
CA HIS A 125 14.19 -5.13 16.67
C HIS A 125 14.23 -4.47 18.06
N GLY A 126 13.52 -3.35 18.25
CA GLY A 126 13.40 -2.69 19.54
C GLY A 126 12.64 -3.51 20.59
N SER A 127 11.54 -4.16 20.20
CA SER A 127 10.73 -5.02 21.09
C SER A 127 11.54 -6.18 21.70
N LYS A 128 12.39 -6.83 20.89
CA LYS A 128 13.29 -7.90 21.36
C LYS A 128 14.35 -7.43 22.37
N GLY A 129 14.70 -6.14 22.36
CA GLY A 129 15.59 -5.55 23.36
C GLY A 129 14.91 -5.40 24.72
N SER A 130 13.66 -4.92 24.73
CA SER A 130 12.89 -4.68 25.96
C SER A 130 12.58 -5.95 26.76
N ILE A 131 12.43 -7.11 26.11
CA ILE A 131 12.17 -8.40 26.79
C ILE A 131 13.44 -8.94 27.48
N LYS A 132 14.64 -8.51 27.04
CA LYS A 132 15.90 -8.97 27.62
C LYS A 132 16.36 -8.16 28.83
N GLU A 133 15.76 -7.00 29.06
CA GLU A 133 16.12 -6.08 30.16
C GLU A 133 15.12 -6.10 31.34
N ALA A 134 14.11 -6.98 31.28
CA ALA A 134 13.14 -7.22 32.36
C ALA A 134 13.39 -8.59 33.03
#